data_AF-A0A497SFA0-F1
#
_entry.id   AF-A0A497SFA0-F1
#
_cell.length_a   1.000
_cell.length_b   1.000
_cell.length_c   1.000
_cell.angle_alpha   90.00
_cell.angle_beta   90.00
_cell.angle_gamma   90.00
#
_symmetry.space_group_name_H-M   'P 1'
#
loop_
_entity.id
_entity.type
_entity.pdbx_description
1 polymer ?
#
loop_
_entity_poly.entity_id
_entity_poly.type
_entity_poly.pdbx_seq_one_letter_code
_entity_poly.pdbx_strand_id
1 'polypeptide(L)'
;MKYKILVIFLVFILISNVYSQHIIPIELREASIWDFVNLIYGISTAFATLLLIFHGFKFITASTTEDKREARNGLIYTLLGLFIIALALALVNFLYSRPAGY
;
A
#
# COMPACT_ATOMS: atom_id res chain seq x y z
N MET A 1 11.18 -3.16 -22.98
CA MET A 1 11.23 -1.93 -22.17
C MET A 1 9.91 -1.14 -22.18
N LYS A 2 9.26 -0.97 -23.35
CA LYS A 2 8.03 -0.17 -23.52
C LYS A 2 6.83 -0.56 -22.64
N TYR A 3 6.55 -1.86 -22.49
CA TYR A 3 5.40 -2.33 -21.68
C TYR A 3 5.60 -2.15 -20.16
N LYS A 4 6.85 -2.12 -19.67
CA LYS A 4 7.15 -1.93 -18.24
C LYS A 4 6.80 -0.51 -17.78
N ILE A 5 7.15 0.50 -18.60
CA ILE A 5 6.74 1.89 -18.37
C ILE A 5 5.22 2.05 -18.49
N LEU A 6 4.59 1.38 -19.47
CA LEU A 6 3.13 1.41 -19.64
C LEU A 6 2.41 0.89 -18.40
N VAL A 7 2.86 -0.22 -17.82
CA VAL A 7 2.26 -0.81 -16.61
C VAL A 7 2.41 0.12 -15.40
N ILE A 8 3.57 0.74 -15.21
CA ILE A 8 3.79 1.70 -14.12
C ILE A 8 2.89 2.93 -14.28
N PHE A 9 2.75 3.43 -15.52
CA PHE A 9 1.88 4.56 -15.83
C PHE A 9 0.39 4.23 -15.62
N LEU A 10 -0.04 3.01 -15.97
CA LEU A 10 -1.40 2.53 -15.76
C LEU A 10 -1.72 2.39 -14.26
N VAL A 11 -0.78 1.87 -13.48
CA VAL A 11 -0.88 1.78 -12.03
C VAL A 11 -0.95 3.17 -11.39
N PHE A 12 -0.14 4.13 -11.87
CA PHE A 12 -0.19 5.52 -11.42
C PHE A 12 -1.57 6.17 -11.66
N ILE A 13 -2.17 5.94 -12.85
CA ILE A 13 -3.51 6.42 -13.19
C ILE A 13 -4.59 5.77 -12.31
N LEU A 14 -4.49 4.47 -12.03
CA LEU A 14 -5.45 3.80 -11.17
C LEU A 14 -5.38 4.32 -9.73
N ILE A 15 -4.16 4.53 -9.23
CA ILE A 15 -3.92 5.11 -7.90
C ILE A 15 -4.49 6.53 -7.82
N SER A 16 -4.26 7.39 -8.84
CA SER A 16 -4.79 8.76 -8.84
C SER A 16 -6.32 8.82 -8.82
N ASN A 17 -7.00 7.90 -9.52
CA ASN A 17 -8.47 7.85 -9.55
C ASN A 17 -9.08 7.37 -8.23
N VAL A 18 -8.40 6.50 -7.48
CA VAL A 18 -8.83 6.10 -6.12
C VAL A 18 -8.79 7.31 -5.16
N TYR A 19 -7.85 8.23 -5.33
CA TYR A 19 -7.83 9.50 -4.59
C TYR A 19 -8.98 10.45 -4.98
N SER A 20 -9.47 10.39 -6.22
CA SER A 20 -10.48 11.34 -6.73
C SER A 20 -11.90 11.14 -6.16
N GLN A 21 -12.19 10.04 -5.47
CA GLN A 21 -13.50 9.81 -4.84
C GLN A 21 -13.66 10.53 -3.48
N HIS A 22 -12.66 11.33 -3.06
CA HIS A 22 -12.74 12.18 -1.87
C HIS A 22 -12.06 13.55 -2.08
N ILE A 23 -12.36 14.23 -3.19
CA ILE A 23 -11.97 15.65 -3.36
C ILE A 23 -13.02 16.51 -2.66
N ILE A 24 -12.81 16.70 -1.36
CA ILE A 24 -13.34 17.86 -0.66
C ILE A 24 -12.62 19.08 -1.27
N PRO A 25 -13.32 20.15 -1.70
CA PRO A 25 -12.67 21.33 -2.26
C PRO A 25 -11.61 21.86 -1.28
N ILE A 26 -10.40 22.12 -1.80
CA ILE A 26 -9.24 22.58 -1.03
C ILE A 26 -9.46 24.07 -0.71
N GLU A 27 -10.43 24.37 0.14
CA GLU A 27 -10.54 25.63 0.85
C GLU A 27 -9.91 25.42 2.23
N LEU A 28 -8.63 25.77 2.35
CA LEU A 28 -7.91 26.02 3.62
C LEU A 28 -8.24 25.05 4.78
N ARG A 29 -8.29 23.75 4.53
CA ARG A 29 -8.44 22.75 5.59
C ARG A 29 -7.10 22.58 6.29
N GLU A 30 -7.02 23.00 7.57
CA GLU A 30 -5.93 22.61 8.47
C GLU A 30 -5.72 21.10 8.33
N ALA A 31 -4.52 20.68 7.93
CA ALA A 31 -4.26 19.28 7.60
C ALA A 31 -4.59 18.39 8.82
N SER A 32 -5.58 17.51 8.67
CA SER A 32 -6.03 16.65 9.76
C SER A 32 -5.08 15.48 9.94
N ILE A 33 -5.01 14.93 11.15
CA ILE A 33 -4.24 13.71 11.45
C ILE A 33 -4.62 12.57 10.48
N TRP A 34 -5.89 12.51 10.07
CA TRP A 34 -6.39 11.54 9.11
C TRP A 34 -5.82 11.69 7.71
N ASP A 35 -5.48 12.91 7.27
CA ASP A 35 -4.90 13.16 5.96
C ASP A 35 -3.47 12.62 5.88
N PHE A 36 -2.68 12.84 6.94
CA PHE A 36 -1.34 12.28 7.08
C PHE A 36 -1.36 10.75 7.15
N VAL A 37 -2.27 10.22 7.96
CA VAL A 37 -2.53 8.77 8.07
C VAL A 37 -2.81 8.19 6.69
N ASN A 38 -3.79 8.73 5.95
CA ASN A 38 -4.17 8.24 4.62
C ASN A 38 -3.02 8.33 3.61
N LEU A 39 -2.21 9.40 3.65
CA LEU A 39 -1.04 9.55 2.78
C LEU A 39 -0.03 8.42 3.02
N ILE A 40 0.32 8.13 4.27
CA ILE A 40 1.27 7.06 4.61
C ILE A 40 0.70 5.70 4.18
N TYR A 41 -0.57 5.43 4.44
CA TYR A 41 -1.22 4.18 4.03
C TYR A 41 -1.26 4.01 2.51
N GLY A 42 -1.55 5.08 1.77
CA GLY A 42 -1.56 5.08 0.31
C GLY A 42 -0.18 4.73 -0.26
N ILE A 43 0.88 5.38 0.26
CA ILE A 43 2.26 5.10 -0.14
C ILE A 43 2.64 3.65 0.20
N SER A 44 2.43 3.21 1.44
CA SER A 44 2.81 1.86 1.84
C SER A 44 2.08 0.77 1.06
N THR A 45 0.80 0.96 0.75
CA THR A 45 0.01 0.02 -0.06
C THR A 45 0.50 -0.05 -1.50
N ALA A 46 0.84 1.10 -2.09
CA ALA A 46 1.45 1.14 -3.42
C ALA A 46 2.80 0.40 -3.45
N PHE A 47 3.66 0.63 -2.46
CA PHE A 47 4.94 -0.08 -2.34
C PHE A 47 4.76 -1.59 -2.13
N ALA A 48 3.84 -2.00 -1.24
CA ALA A 48 3.54 -3.40 -1.01
C ALA A 48 3.06 -4.10 -2.29
N THR A 49 2.23 -3.42 -3.10
CA THR A 49 1.76 -3.93 -4.39
C THR A 49 2.92 -4.17 -5.36
N LEU A 50 3.84 -3.21 -5.47
CA LEU A 50 5.03 -3.33 -6.32
C LEU A 50 5.94 -4.48 -5.86
N LEU A 51 6.16 -4.62 -4.55
CA LEU A 51 6.99 -5.69 -3.99
C LEU A 51 6.35 -7.07 -4.15
N LEU A 52 5.03 -7.18 -4.02
CA LEU A 52 4.28 -8.42 -4.29
C LEU A 52 4.45 -8.84 -5.75
N ILE A 53 4.29 -7.89 -6.69
CA ILE A 53 4.49 -8.15 -8.11
C ILE A 53 5.93 -8.59 -8.36
N PHE A 54 6.92 -7.85 -7.84
CA PHE A 54 8.34 -8.14 -8.05
C PHE A 54 8.74 -9.53 -7.55
N HIS A 55 8.42 -9.84 -6.29
CA HIS A 55 8.76 -11.14 -5.70
C HIS A 55 7.90 -12.27 -6.27
N GLY A 56 6.65 -11.99 -6.66
CA GLY A 56 5.77 -12.94 -7.33
C GLY A 56 6.33 -13.37 -8.69
N PHE A 57 6.76 -12.40 -9.51
CA PHE A 57 7.45 -12.70 -10.76
C PHE A 57 8.76 -13.47 -10.50
N LYS A 58 9.59 -13.01 -9.56
CA LYS A 58 10.85 -13.70 -9.20
C LYS A 58 10.59 -15.15 -8.80
N PHE A 59 9.53 -15.42 -8.04
CA PHE A 59 9.17 -16.77 -7.60
C PHE A 59 8.77 -17.68 -8.77
N ILE A 60 7.98 -17.18 -9.72
CA ILE A 60 7.53 -17.95 -10.90
C ILE A 60 8.70 -18.22 -11.85
N THR A 61 9.62 -17.27 -12.02
CA THR A 61 10.76 -17.40 -12.94
C THR A 61 11.99 -18.09 -12.34
N ALA A 62 11.99 -18.35 -11.02
CA ALA A 62 13.14 -18.92 -10.34
C ALA A 62 13.43 -20.36 -10.79
N SER A 63 14.67 -20.62 -11.19
CA SER A 63 15.15 -21.92 -11.64
C SER A 63 15.85 -22.72 -10.55
N THR A 64 16.39 -22.05 -9.53
CA THR A 64 17.08 -22.70 -8.40
C THR A 64 16.20 -22.72 -7.15
N THR A 65 16.51 -23.64 -6.23
CA THR A 65 15.87 -23.72 -4.92
C THR A 65 16.13 -22.48 -4.06
N GLU A 66 17.32 -21.90 -4.19
CA GLU A 66 17.72 -20.71 -3.44
C GLU A 66 16.95 -19.47 -3.91
N ASP A 67 16.84 -19.26 -5.23
CA ASP A 67 16.07 -18.14 -5.79
C ASP A 67 14.59 -18.21 -5.40
N LYS A 68 14.01 -19.42 -5.39
CA LYS A 68 12.64 -19.65 -4.93
C LYS A 68 12.48 -19.32 -3.45
N ARG A 69 13.46 -19.70 -2.62
CA ARG A 69 13.46 -19.41 -1.17
C ARG A 69 13.51 -17.91 -0.93
N GLU A 70 14.40 -17.20 -1.62
CA GLU A 70 14.53 -15.75 -1.50
C GLU A 70 13.24 -15.03 -1.94
N ALA A 71 12.69 -15.40 -3.09
CA ALA A 71 11.44 -14.82 -3.59
C ALA A 71 10.26 -15.08 -2.65
N ARG A 72 10.15 -16.30 -2.11
CA ARG A 72 9.14 -16.66 -1.11
C ARG A 72 9.28 -15.82 0.16
N ASN A 73 10.51 -15.64 0.66
CA ASN A 73 10.75 -14.82 1.84
C ASN A 73 10.37 -13.37 1.58
N GLY A 74 10.69 -12.81 0.41
CA GLY A 74 10.27 -11.47 0.04
C GLY A 74 8.75 -11.31 -0.03
N LEU A 75 8.02 -12.31 -0.53
CA LEU A 75 6.55 -12.34 -0.48
C LEU A 75 6.03 -12.34 0.97
N ILE A 76 6.59 -13.19 1.83
CA ILE A 76 6.20 -13.28 3.25
C ILE A 76 6.44 -11.96 3.96
N TYR A 77 7.61 -11.34 3.77
CA TYR A 77 7.92 -10.06 4.41
C TYR A 77 7.03 -8.92 3.90
N THR A 78 6.70 -8.93 2.61
CA THR A 78 5.76 -7.94 2.04
C THR A 78 4.37 -8.09 2.66
N LEU A 79 3.87 -9.33 2.79
CA LEU A 79 2.59 -9.62 3.44
C LEU A 79 2.61 -9.26 4.93
N LEU A 80 3.70 -9.55 5.63
CA LEU A 80 3.87 -9.21 7.04
C LEU A 80 3.87 -7.69 7.25
N GLY A 81 4.55 -6.94 6.37
CA GLY A 81 4.50 -5.48 6.36
C GLY A 81 3.08 -4.95 6.18
N LEU A 82 2.35 -5.48 5.21
CA LEU A 82 0.95 -5.11 4.97
C LEU A 82 0.05 -5.44 6.17
N PHE A 83 0.29 -6.58 6.82
CA PHE A 83 -0.42 -6.98 8.03
C PHE A 83 -0.18 -6.01 9.19
N ILE A 84 1.08 -5.59 9.42
CA ILE A 84 1.42 -4.61 10.46
C ILE A 84 0.74 -3.26 10.18
N ILE A 85 0.72 -2.83 8.92
CA ILE A 85 0.03 -1.62 8.47
C ILE A 85 -1.47 -1.71 8.78
N ALA A 86 -2.12 -2.83 8.44
CA ALA A 86 -3.53 -3.05 8.76
C ALA A 86 -3.81 -3.02 10.28
N LEU A 87 -2.92 -3.59 11.08
CA LEU A 87 -3.02 -3.52 12.54
C LEU A 87 -2.88 -2.08 13.06
N ALA A 88 -1.97 -1.29 12.48
CA ALA A 88 -1.81 0.10 12.86
C ALA A 88 -3.11 0.91 12.61
N LEU A 89 -3.84 0.65 11.52
CA LEU A 89 -5.16 1.26 11.28
C LEU A 89 -6.15 0.88 12.36
N ALA A 90 -6.23 -0.40 12.70
CA ALA A 90 -7.12 -0.89 13.73
C ALA A 90 -6.81 -0.21 15.08
N LEU A 91 -5.53 -0.05 15.43
CA LEU A 91 -5.10 0.64 16.65
C LEU A 91 -5.42 2.13 16.63
N VAL A 92 -5.12 2.84 15.53
CA VAL A 92 -5.45 4.27 15.40
C VAL A 92 -6.96 4.47 15.53
N ASN A 93 -7.75 3.65 14.83
CA ASN A 93 -9.21 3.70 14.93
C ASN A 93 -9.69 3.38 16.35
N PHE A 94 -9.10 2.40 17.04
CA PHE A 94 -9.46 2.05 18.40
C PHE A 94 -9.18 3.20 19.38
N LEU A 95 -8.01 3.83 19.28
CA LEU A 95 -7.58 4.91 20.17
C LEU A 95 -8.31 6.24 19.90
N TYR A 96 -8.59 6.54 18.63
CA TYR A 96 -9.25 7.79 18.22
C TYR A 96 -10.76 7.67 18.05
N SER A 97 -11.33 6.46 18.09
CA SER A 97 -12.76 6.30 18.31
C SER A 97 -13.05 6.86 19.69
N ARG A 98 -13.45 8.14 19.72
CA ARG A 98 -14.08 8.74 20.89
C ARG A 98 -15.11 7.72 21.35
N PRO A 99 -15.04 7.17 22.58
CA PRO A 99 -16.18 6.45 23.10
C PRO A 99 -17.34 7.43 22.96
N ALA A 100 -18.33 7.07 22.15
CA ALA A 100 -19.61 7.76 22.13
C ALA A 100 -20.16 7.57 23.55
N GLY A 101 -19.80 8.50 24.43
CA GLY A 101 -20.45 8.67 25.71
C GLY A 101 -21.91 8.94 25.39
N TYR A 102 -22.77 8.18 26.08
CA TYR A 102 -24.21 8.34 26.16
C TYR A 102 -24.68 9.81 26.10
#